data_AF-A0A952MH46-F1
#
_entry.id   AF-A0A952MH46-F1
#
_cell.length_a   1.000
_cell.length_b   1.000
_cell.length_c   1.000
_cell.angle_alpha   90.00
_cell.angle_beta   90.00
_cell.angle_gamma   90.00
#
_symmetry.space_group_name_H-M   'P 1'
#
loop_
_entity.id
_entity.type
_entity.pdbx_description
1 polymer ?
#
loop_
_entity_poly.entity_id
_entity_poly.type
_entity_poly.pdbx_seq_one_letter_code
_entity_poly.pdbx_strand_id
1 'polypeptide(L)'
;MVTQDAPKSKLYWTESKTALIELVYALHAQGAVDNGKADIKDIAAVFEHLFGVELGDYYRTFLEIRVRKTGRTKFIDSLRNSLIKRMDEADDK
;
A
#
# COMPACT_ATOMS: atom_id res chain seq x y z
N MET A 1 -24.87 -7.54 -22.05
CA MET A 1 -23.72 -6.98 -21.32
C MET A 1 -22.90 -8.15 -20.81
N VAL A 2 -21.67 -8.33 -21.32
CA VAL A 2 -20.71 -9.24 -20.69
C VAL A 2 -20.02 -8.39 -19.63
N THR A 3 -20.30 -8.63 -18.35
CA THR A 3 -19.45 -8.13 -17.27
C THR A 3 -18.12 -8.87 -17.40
N GLN A 4 -17.07 -8.16 -17.83
CA GLN A 4 -15.71 -8.66 -17.68
C GLN A 4 -15.43 -8.75 -16.18
N ASP A 5 -15.62 -9.93 -15.59
CA ASP A 5 -15.00 -10.26 -14.32
C ASP A 5 -13.49 -10.25 -14.58
N ALA A 6 -12.82 -9.17 -14.15
CA ALA A 6 -11.38 -9.15 -14.06
C ALA A 6 -10.94 -10.38 -13.24
N PRO A 7 -9.87 -11.08 -13.64
CA PRO A 7 -9.42 -12.25 -12.89
C PRO A 7 -9.19 -11.86 -11.44
N LYS A 8 -9.97 -12.46 -10.52
CA LYS A 8 -9.77 -12.28 -9.08
C LYS A 8 -8.34 -12.67 -8.75
N SER A 9 -7.60 -11.70 -8.21
CA SER A 9 -6.22 -11.89 -7.78
C SER A 9 -6.14 -13.08 -6.82
N LYS A 10 -5.15 -13.96 -7.02
CA LYS A 10 -4.81 -15.03 -6.08
C LYS A 10 -3.88 -14.53 -4.96
N LEU A 11 -3.57 -13.23 -4.95
CA LEU A 11 -2.73 -12.60 -3.95
C LEU A 11 -3.62 -12.08 -2.81
N TYR A 12 -3.20 -12.36 -1.58
CA TYR A 12 -3.89 -11.90 -0.38
C TYR A 12 -2.93 -11.01 0.41
N TRP A 13 -3.45 -9.92 0.95
CA TRP A 13 -2.68 -9.06 1.85
C TRP A 13 -2.51 -9.75 3.20
N THR A 14 -1.26 -9.94 3.63
CA THR A 14 -0.92 -10.64 4.88
C THR A 14 -0.60 -9.69 6.03
N GLU A 15 -0.30 -8.44 5.74
CA GLU A 15 0.01 -7.42 6.74
C GLU A 15 -1.27 -6.75 7.28
N SER A 16 -1.12 -5.85 8.25
CA SER A 16 -2.28 -5.10 8.77
C SER A 16 -2.93 -4.21 7.69
N LYS A 17 -4.24 -3.93 7.82
CA LYS A 17 -4.91 -2.91 6.98
C LYS A 17 -4.22 -1.55 7.09
N THR A 18 -3.73 -1.21 8.28
CA THR A 18 -3.00 0.03 8.49
C THR A 18 -1.71 0.11 7.68
N ALA A 19 -1.01 -1.01 7.49
CA ALA A 19 0.18 -1.06 6.62
C ALA A 19 -0.21 -0.84 5.14
N LEU A 20 -1.33 -1.43 4.69
CA LEU A 20 -1.83 -1.21 3.33
C LEU A 20 -2.24 0.26 3.11
N ILE A 21 -2.91 0.86 4.09
CA ILE A 21 -3.29 2.28 4.07
C ILE A 21 -2.03 3.16 4.03
N GLU A 22 -1.01 2.83 4.83
CA GLU A 22 0.27 3.54 4.80
C GLU A 22 0.92 3.49 3.40
N LEU A 23 0.89 2.33 2.73
CA LEU A 23 1.37 2.17 1.35
C LEU A 23 0.57 3.00 0.35
N VAL A 24 -0.77 2.95 0.42
CA VAL A 24 -1.68 3.72 -0.44
C VAL A 24 -1.40 5.22 -0.32
N TYR A 25 -1.25 5.74 0.90
CA TYR A 25 -0.89 7.13 1.13
C TYR A 25 0.53 7.48 0.69
N ALA A 26 1.50 6.57 0.83
CA ALA A 26 2.86 6.79 0.34
C ALA A 26 2.90 6.92 -1.19
N LEU A 27 2.18 6.05 -1.91
CA LEU A 27 2.09 6.11 -3.37
C LEU A 27 1.42 7.39 -3.85
N HIS A 28 0.33 7.79 -3.19
CA HIS A 28 -0.36 9.04 -3.48
C HIS A 28 0.54 10.25 -3.19
N ALA A 29 1.19 10.32 -2.03
CA ALA A 29 2.07 11.42 -1.66
C ALA A 29 3.28 11.56 -2.59
N GLN A 30 3.82 10.43 -3.08
CA GLN A 30 4.90 10.42 -4.06
C GLN A 30 4.43 10.80 -5.47
N GLY A 31 3.13 10.75 -5.75
CA GLY A 31 2.58 10.91 -7.10
C GLY A 31 3.01 9.80 -8.05
N ALA A 32 3.25 8.59 -7.52
CA ALA A 32 3.80 7.47 -8.29
C ALA A 32 2.81 6.86 -9.29
N VAL A 33 1.52 7.17 -9.14
CA VAL A 33 0.42 6.61 -9.95
C VAL A 33 -0.19 7.71 -10.82
N ASP A 34 -0.45 7.37 -12.08
CA ASP A 34 -1.06 8.25 -13.08
C ASP A 34 -0.41 9.65 -13.15
N ASN A 35 0.92 9.69 -13.16
CA ASN A 35 1.70 10.93 -13.19
C ASN A 35 1.31 11.92 -12.07
N GLY A 36 0.97 11.40 -10.89
CA GLY A 36 0.55 12.17 -9.73
C GLY A 36 -0.87 12.71 -9.79
N LYS A 37 -1.71 12.24 -10.72
CA LYS A 37 -3.10 12.68 -10.89
C LYS A 37 -4.12 11.76 -10.24
N ALA A 38 -3.71 10.57 -9.82
CA ALA A 38 -4.60 9.61 -9.18
C ALA A 38 -5.11 10.15 -7.83
N ASP A 39 -6.41 10.06 -7.60
CA ASP A 39 -7.02 10.33 -6.30
C ASP A 39 -6.69 9.18 -5.33
N ILE A 40 -6.56 9.50 -4.04
CA ILE A 40 -6.34 8.51 -2.98
C ILE A 40 -7.42 7.41 -3.00
N LYS A 41 -8.68 7.76 -3.31
CA LYS A 41 -9.78 6.78 -3.38
C LYS A 41 -9.61 5.78 -4.52
N ASP A 42 -9.03 6.21 -5.63
CA ASP A 42 -8.83 5.37 -6.82
C ASP A 42 -7.71 4.37 -6.55
N ILE A 43 -6.63 4.84 -5.92
CA ILE A 43 -5.53 3.98 -5.48
C ILE A 43 -6.05 2.97 -4.43
N ALA A 44 -6.81 3.42 -3.43
CA ALA A 44 -7.39 2.54 -2.42
C ALA A 44 -8.26 1.43 -3.04
N ALA A 45 -9.17 1.78 -3.95
CA ALA A 45 -10.06 0.82 -4.62
C ALA A 45 -9.29 -0.24 -5.41
N VAL A 46 -8.20 0.15 -6.08
CA VAL A 46 -7.32 -0.80 -6.78
C VAL A 46 -6.70 -1.80 -5.81
N PHE A 47 -6.20 -1.33 -4.67
CA PHE A 47 -5.58 -2.20 -3.66
C PHE A 47 -6.60 -3.10 -2.94
N GLU A 48 -7.81 -2.61 -2.69
CA GLU A 48 -8.92 -3.41 -2.16
C GLU A 48 -9.28 -4.56 -3.11
N HIS A 49 -9.44 -4.26 -4.40
CA HIS A 49 -9.72 -5.26 -5.43
C HIS A 49 -8.55 -6.24 -5.61
N LEU A 50 -7.30 -5.74 -5.61
CA LEU A 50 -6.10 -6.54 -5.80
C LEU A 50 -5.88 -7.57 -4.69
N PHE A 51 -6.23 -7.22 -3.44
CA PHE A 51 -5.99 -8.09 -2.29
C PHE A 51 -7.25 -8.72 -1.69
N GLY A 52 -8.43 -8.39 -2.22
CA GLY A 52 -9.70 -8.84 -1.67
C GLY A 52 -9.92 -8.37 -0.22
N VAL A 53 -9.46 -7.15 0.09
CA VAL A 53 -9.56 -6.52 1.42
C VAL A 53 -10.49 -5.32 1.35
N GLU A 54 -11.22 -5.06 2.42
CA GLU A 54 -11.94 -3.80 2.64
C GLU A 54 -11.15 -2.92 3.61
N LEU A 55 -10.67 -1.76 3.17
CA LEU A 55 -9.86 -0.83 3.94
C LEU A 55 -10.68 -0.05 4.97
N GLY A 56 -11.96 0.18 4.70
CA GLY A 56 -12.85 0.96 5.58
C GLY A 56 -12.46 2.44 5.63
N ASP A 57 -12.46 3.05 6.82
CA ASP A 57 -12.14 4.47 7.01
C ASP A 57 -10.62 4.75 6.96
N TYR A 58 -10.05 4.65 5.76
CA TYR A 58 -8.63 4.87 5.53
C TYR A 58 -8.19 6.32 5.81
N TYR A 59 -9.10 7.30 5.71
CA TYR A 59 -8.81 8.69 6.10
C TYR A 59 -8.57 8.81 7.61
N ARG A 60 -9.43 8.24 8.44
CA ARG A 60 -9.25 8.21 9.90
C ARG A 60 -8.00 7.44 10.28
N THR A 61 -7.79 6.25 9.71
CA THR A 61 -6.58 5.47 9.98
C THR A 61 -5.32 6.26 9.63
N PHE A 62 -5.32 7.04 8.55
CA PHE A 62 -4.19 7.91 8.24
C PHE A 62 -3.96 9.02 9.27
N LEU A 63 -5.02 9.61 9.82
CA LEU A 63 -4.87 10.56 10.95
C LEU A 63 -4.20 9.89 12.16
N GLU A 64 -4.57 8.65 12.47
CA GLU A 64 -3.96 7.86 13.54
C GLU A 64 -2.47 7.57 13.25
N ILE A 65 -2.12 7.27 12.00
CA ILE A 65 -0.72 7.11 11.56
C ILE A 65 0.08 8.41 11.81
N ARG A 66 -0.47 9.57 11.43
CA ARG A 66 0.20 10.88 11.55
C ARG A 66 0.56 11.26 12.98
N VAL A 67 -0.27 10.88 13.95
CA VAL A 67 -0.08 11.24 15.37
C VAL A 67 0.77 10.24 16.16
N ARG A 68 1.27 9.17 15.53
CA ARG A 68 2.19 8.23 16.18
C ARG A 68 3.43 8.95 16.70
N LYS A 69 3.75 8.74 17.97
CA LYS A 69 4.92 9.33 18.64
C LYS A 69 6.24 8.79 18.10
N THR A 70 6.27 7.52 17.67
CA THR A 70 7.45 6.85 17.11
C THR A 70 7.07 6.02 15.90
N GLY A 71 7.83 6.17 14.80
CA GLY A 71 7.61 5.45 13.55
C GLY A 71 6.27 5.82 12.89
N ARG A 72 6.24 6.97 12.21
CA ARG A 72 5.08 7.36 11.38
C ARG A 72 4.96 6.47 10.15
N THR A 73 6.09 6.05 9.58
CA THR A 73 6.19 5.29 8.33
C THR A 73 6.74 3.87 8.56
N LYS A 74 6.28 3.19 9.61
CA LYS A 74 6.83 1.88 10.03
C LYS A 74 6.83 0.85 8.90
N PHE A 75 5.74 0.78 8.13
CA PHE A 75 5.64 -0.21 7.06
C PHE A 75 6.54 0.16 5.88
N ILE A 76 6.59 1.44 5.50
CA ILE A 76 7.49 1.90 4.42
C ILE A 76 8.96 1.70 4.79
N ASP A 77 9.34 2.00 6.04
CA ASP A 77 10.69 1.77 6.55
C ASP A 77 11.05 0.28 6.48
N SER A 78 10.11 -0.59 6.85
CA SER A 78 10.28 -2.05 6.76
C SER A 78 10.41 -2.53 5.31
N LEU A 79 9.61 -2.01 4.38
CA LEU A 79 9.72 -2.33 2.95
C LEU A 79 11.09 -1.93 2.39
N ARG A 80 11.54 -0.70 2.68
CA ARG A 80 12.87 -0.21 2.27
C ARG A 80 13.98 -1.12 2.78
N ASN A 81 13.95 -1.43 4.09
CA ASN A 81 15.00 -2.25 4.70
C ASN A 81 15.01 -3.68 4.15
N SER A 82 13.82 -4.25 3.91
CA SER A 82 13.70 -5.60 3.31
C SER A 82 14.24 -5.64 1.89
N LEU A 83 13.98 -4.59 1.09
CA LEU A 83 14.49 -4.50 -0.27
C LEU A 83 16.01 -4.35 -0.30
N ILE A 84 16.58 -3.48 0.54
CA ILE A 84 18.04 -3.30 0.66
C ILE A 84 18.71 -4.62 1.05
N LYS A 85 18.21 -5.29 2.10
CA LYS A 85 18.74 -6.60 2.52
C LYS A 85 18.75 -7.63 1.38
N ARG A 86 17.68 -7.65 0.57
CA ARG A 86 17.55 -8.56 -0.57
C ARG A 86 18.54 -8.25 -1.69
N MET A 87 18.92 -6.98 -1.86
CA MET A 87 19.95 -6.52 -2.81
C MET A 87 21.35 -6.89 -2.30
N ASP A 88 21.66 -6.59 -1.03
CA ASP A 88 22.94 -6.92 -0.41
C ASP A 88 23.20 -8.45 -0.49
N GLU A 89 22.20 -9.28 -0.18
CA GLU A 89 22.28 -10.75 -0.31
C GLU A 89 22.49 -11.25 -1.74
N ALA A 90 22.20 -10.44 -2.75
CA ALA A 90 22.40 -10.77 -4.17
C ALA A 90 23.76 -10.31 -4.68
N ASP A 91 24.29 -9.18 -4.19
CA ASP A 91 25.60 -8.64 -4.54
C ASP A 91 26.75 -9.39 -3.84
N ASP A 92 26.49 -9.96 -2.66
CA ASP A 92 27.43 -10.82 -1.93
C ASP A 92 27.57 -12.24 -2.53
N LYS A 93 26.94 -12.54 -3.66
CA LYS A 93 26.99 -13.81 -4.40
C LYS A 93 27.69 -13.68 -5.75
#